data_AF-A0A6C2YIT3-F1
#
_entry.id   AF-A0A6C2YIT3-F1
#
_cell.length_a   1.000
_cell.length_b   1.000
_cell.length_c   1.000
_cell.angle_alpha   90.00
_cell.angle_beta   90.00
_cell.angle_gamma   90.00
#
_symmetry.space_group_name_H-M   'P 1'
#
loop_
_entity.id
_entity.type
_entity.pdbx_description
1 polymer ?
#
loop_
_entity_poly.entity_id
_entity_poly.type
_entity_poly.pdbx_seq_one_letter_code
_entity_poly.pdbx_strand_id
1 'polypeptide(L)' 'MTKLMKELGIDRLSPPERIALAMEIWESLERQIPSPEITPEQRLQLQQRDRELTNNPEIALTWDEIRAHVEDHP' A
#
# COMPACT_ATOMS: atom_id res chain seq x y z
N MET A 1 19.00 11.56 -5.38
CA MET A 1 17.86 12.40 -4.91
C MET A 1 17.60 13.52 -5.88
N THR A 2 16.32 13.84 -6.11
CA THR A 2 15.88 14.85 -7.08
C THR A 2 16.18 16.27 -6.60
N LYS A 3 16.22 17.25 -7.52
CA LYS A 3 16.43 18.67 -7.21
C LYS A 3 15.40 19.19 -6.19
N LEU A 4 14.13 18.83 -6.38
CA LEU A 4 13.03 19.20 -5.50
C LEU A 4 13.22 18.70 -4.06
N MET A 5 13.71 17.47 -3.87
CA MET A 5 13.98 16.93 -2.52
C MET A 5 15.05 17.74 -1.77
N LYS A 6 16.05 18.27 -2.48
CA LYS A 6 17.09 19.11 -1.87
C LYS A 6 16.60 20.53 -1.58
N GLU A 7 15.80 21.10 -2.49
CA GLU A 7 15.23 22.44 -2.32
C GLU A 7 14.26 22.51 -1.14
N LEU A 8 13.49 21.45 -0.91
CA LEU A 8 12.57 21.31 0.22
C LEU A 8 13.25 20.77 1.50
N GLY A 9 14.56 20.49 1.47
CA GLY A 9 15.31 19.97 2.62
C GLY A 9 14.94 18.54 3.04
N ILE A 10 14.15 17.82 2.23
CA ILE A 10 13.73 16.43 2.48
C ILE A 10 14.94 15.50 2.51
N ASP A 11 16.04 15.89 1.86
CA ASP A 11 17.31 15.17 1.89
C ASP A 11 17.98 15.09 3.26
N ARG A 12 17.65 16.02 4.15
CA ARG A 12 18.22 16.13 5.50
C ARG A 12 17.41 15.38 6.55
N LEU A 13 16.20 14.94 6.18
CA LEU A 13 15.34 14.15 7.05
C LEU A 13 15.90 12.72 7.20
N SER A 14 15.76 12.19 8.41
CA SER A 14 16.03 10.79 8.69
C SER A 14 15.05 9.87 7.92
N PRO A 15 15.36 8.57 7.74
CA PRO A 15 14.44 7.65 7.08
C PRO A 15 13.02 7.63 7.70
N PRO A 16 12.82 7.58 9.03
CA PRO A 16 11.48 7.63 9.63
C PRO A 16 10.74 8.93 9.31
N GLU A 17 11.41 10.09 9.35
CA GLU A 17 10.79 11.38 9.04
C GLU A 17 10.37 11.47 7.57
N ARG A 18 11.15 10.89 6.65
CA ARG A 18 10.78 10.81 5.23
C ARG A 18 9.57 9.91 5.00
N ILE A 19 9.46 8.80 5.74
CA ILE A 19 8.29 7.91 5.67
C ILE A 19 7.05 8.63 6.19
N ALA A 20 7.16 9.30 7.35
CA ALA A 20 6.06 10.09 7.91
C ALA A 20 5.59 11.19 6.95
N LEU A 21 6.52 11.94 6.36
CA LEU A 21 6.21 12.96 5.35
C LEU A 21 5.54 12.35 4.11
N ALA A 22 6.01 11.19 3.64
CA ALA A 22 5.40 10.51 2.50
C ALA A 22 3.94 10.10 2.79
N MET A 23 3.66 9.63 4.00
CA MET A 23 2.29 9.31 4.43
C MET A 23 1.42 10.57 4.51
N GLU A 24 1.90 11.65 5.11
CA GLU A 24 1.16 12.91 5.21
C GLU A 24 0.82 13.46 3.82
N ILE A 25 1.79 13.44 2.89
CA ILE A 25 1.55 13.83 1.50
C ILE A 25 0.49 12.92 0.88
N TRP A 26 0.60 11.60 1.03
CA TRP A 26 -0.35 10.64 0.48
C TRP A 26 -1.78 10.87 0.99
N GLU A 27 -1.97 11.01 2.30
CA GLU A 27 -3.26 11.31 2.93
C GLU A 27 -3.84 12.65 2.45
N SER A 28 -2.98 13.64 2.21
CA SER A 28 -3.43 14.94 1.67
C SER A 28 -4.05 14.83 0.27
N LEU A 29 -3.62 13.84 -0.52
CA LEU A 29 -4.10 13.60 -1.89
C LEU A 29 -5.45 12.89 -1.93
N GLU A 30 -5.86 12.16 -0.88
CA GLU A 30 -7.14 11.43 -0.86
C GLU A 30 -8.34 12.37 -1.12
N ARG A 31 -8.22 13.64 -0.75
CA ARG A 31 -9.26 14.67 -1.01
C ARG A 31 -9.31 15.14 -2.47
N GLN A 32 -8.32 14.79 -3.28
CA GLN A 32 -8.15 15.28 -4.66
C GLN A 32 -8.20 14.17 -5.71
N ILE A 33 -8.03 12.91 -5.30
CA ILE A 33 -8.09 11.77 -6.22
C ILE A 33 -9.57 11.40 -6.40
N PRO A 34 -10.16 11.54 -7.61
CA PRO A 34 -11.44 10.92 -7.87
C PRO A 34 -11.28 9.43 -7.62
N SER A 35 -12.06 8.87 -6.69
CA SER A 35 -12.06 7.43 -6.42
C SER A 35 -12.10 6.72 -7.76
N PRO A 36 -11.09 5.92 -8.12
CA PRO A 36 -11.12 5.21 -9.38
C PRO A 36 -12.40 4.37 -9.38
N GLU A 37 -13.32 4.69 -10.29
CA GLU A 37 -14.54 3.93 -10.44
C GLU A 37 -14.14 2.53 -10.90
N ILE A 38 -14.25 1.55 -10.00
CA ILE A 38 -14.04 0.16 -10.38
C ILE A 38 -15.12 -0.23 -11.40
N THR A 39 -14.71 -0.80 -12.52
CA THR A 39 -15.67 -1.23 -13.54
C THR A 39 -16.51 -2.39 -13.00
N PRO A 40 -17.70 -2.64 -13.58
CA PRO A 40 -18.51 -3.81 -13.20
C PRO A 40 -17.74 -5.13 -13.28
N GLU A 41 -16.86 -5.29 -14.27
CA GLU A 41 -16.03 -6.47 -14.48
C GLU A 41 -14.98 -6.64 -13.37
N GLN A 42 -14.30 -5.56 -12.98
CA GLN A 42 -13.35 -5.57 -11.88
C GLN A 42 -14.04 -5.91 -10.55
N ARG A 43 -15.23 -5.35 -10.32
CA ARG A 43 -16.04 -5.68 -9.14
C ARG A 43 -16.44 -7.14 -9.11
N LEU A 44 -16.84 -7.70 -10.25
CA LEU A 44 -17.19 -9.12 -10.35
C LEU A 44 -15.97 -10.01 -10.06
N GLN A 45 -14.79 -9.65 -10.57
CA GLN A 45 -13.54 -10.36 -10.30
C GLN A 45 -13.21 -10.35 -8.79
N LEU A 46 -13.34 -9.21 -8.12
CA LEU A 46 -13.13 -9.14 -6.66
C LEU A 46 -14.09 -10.05 -5.90
N GLN A 47 -15.39 -10.04 -6.25
CA GLN A 47 -16.38 -10.92 -5.61
C GLN A 47 -16.08 -12.41 -5.84
N GLN A 48 -15.55 -12.77 -7.01
CA GLN A 48 -15.14 -14.15 -7.29
C GLN A 48 -13.95 -14.55 -6.40
N ARG A 49 -12.94 -13.67 -6.27
CA ARG A 49 -11.78 -13.91 -5.41
C ARG A 49 -12.15 -14.02 -3.94
N ASP A 50 -13.08 -13.20 -3.46
CA ASP A 50 -13.58 -13.27 -2.08
C ASP A 50 -14.27 -14.62 -1.81
N ARG A 51 -15.09 -15.10 -2.74
CA ARG A 51 -15.74 -16.42 -2.63
C ARG A 51 -14.72 -17.55 -2.68
N GLU A 52 -13.73 -17.46 -3.56
CA GLU A 52 -12.65 -18.44 -3.66
C GLU A 52 -11.87 -18.53 -2.35
N LEU A 53 -11.47 -17.39 -1.78
CA LEU A 53 -10.80 -17.33 -0.48
C LEU A 53 -11.67 -17.84 0.67
N THR A 54 -12.98 -17.54 0.65
CA THR A 54 -13.93 -18.05 1.66
C THR A 54 -14.06 -19.58 1.59
N ASN A 55 -14.09 -20.15 0.38
CA ASN A 55 -14.25 -21.58 0.16
C ASN A 55 -12.93 -22.36 0.32
N ASN A 56 -11.79 -21.69 0.15
CA ASN A 56 -10.47 -22.27 0.24
C ASN A 56 -9.50 -21.27 0.93
N PRO A 57 -9.52 -21.17 2.26
CA PRO A 57 -8.69 -20.21 2.98
C PRO A 57 -7.18 -20.41 2.77
N GLU A 58 -6.71 -21.64 2.53
CA GLU A 58 -5.29 -21.93 2.31
C GLU A 58 -4.71 -21.45 0.96
N ILE A 59 -5.53 -20.90 0.06
CA ILE A 59 -5.06 -20.29 -1.20
C ILE A 59 -4.19 -19.04 -0.99
N ALA A 60 -4.30 -18.40 0.18
CA ALA A 60 -3.58 -17.17 0.48
C ALA A 60 -2.90 -17.28 1.84
N LEU A 61 -1.76 -16.60 1.97
CA LEU A 61 -1.12 -16.36 3.25
C LEU A 61 -1.73 -15.13 3.90
N THR A 62 -1.91 -15.21 5.20
CA THR A 62 -2.20 -14.05 6.04
C THR A 62 -1.01 -13.10 6.07
N TRP A 63 -1.26 -11.84 6.40
CA TRP A 63 -0.20 -10.85 6.54
C TRP A 63 0.78 -11.21 7.67
N ASP A 64 0.31 -11.84 8.74
CA ASP A 64 1.17 -12.28 9.84
C ASP A 64 2.10 -13.43 9.41
N GLU A 65 1.62 -14.39 8.59
CA GLU A 65 2.47 -15.43 8.01
C GLU A 65 3.54 -14.85 7.07
N ILE A 66 3.16 -13.87 6.23
CA ILE A 66 4.12 -13.18 5.36
C ILE A 66 5.16 -12.43 6.19
N ARG A 67 4.72 -11.68 7.20
CA ARG A 67 5.61 -10.91 8.09
C ARG A 67 6.60 -11.84 8.79
N ALA A 68 6.10 -12.92 9.40
CA ALA A 68 6.95 -13.90 10.07
C ALA A 68 8.01 -14.49 9.12
N HIS A 69 7.61 -14.81 7.88
CA HIS A 69 8.55 -15.32 6.89
C HIS A 69 9.68 -14.33 6.54
N VAL A 70 9.36 -13.04 6.42
CA VAL A 70 10.33 -11.97 6.15
C VAL A 70 11.24 -11.69 7.35
N GLU A 71 10.71 -11.74 8.57
CA GLU A 71 11.49 -11.52 9.79
C GLU A 71 12.45 -12.69 10.10
N ASP A 72 12.04 -13.93 9.80
CA ASP A 72 12.89 -15.12 9.95
C ASP A 72 13.99 -15.24 8.86
N HIS A 73 13.84 -14.56 7.73
CA HIS A 73 14.82 -14.54 6.62
C HIS A 73 15.24 -13.09 6.26
N PRO A 74 16.03 -12.42 7.11
CA PRO A 74 16.44 -11.03 6.92
C PRO A 74 17.37 -10.80 5.71
#